data_AF-A0A9P9YY73-F1
#
_entry.id   AF-A0A9P9YY73-F1
#
_cell.length_a   1.000
_cell.length_b   1.000
_cell.length_c   1.000
_cell.angle_alpha   90.00
_cell.angle_beta   90.00
_cell.angle_gamma   90.00
#
_symmetry.space_group_name_H-M   'P 1'
#
loop_
_entity.id
_entity.type
_entity.pdbx_description
1 polymer ?
#
loop_
_entity_poly.entity_id
_entity_poly.type
_entity_poly.pdbx_seq_one_letter_code
_entity_poly.pdbx_strand_id
1 'polypeptide(L)'
;MVKLIASLLLLAVVAQAYGDFKSKKESKSFAKDLVKEAKTQKQKPSNDECQDQGCKGSLEVPEITKDWVDMKDACLKGMRNQIQEEINASYQYLAMGAYFSRDTVNRPGFAEHFFKAAKEEREHGSKLVEYLSMRGQLTEGVSDLINVPVTRSIRKLIQTCEGKPYNHYHLVDYLTGVYLEEQLHGQRELAGKLTTLKKMMVSQGELGEFLFDKTL
;
A
#
# COMPACT_ATOMS: atom_id res chain seq x y z
N MET A 1 -12.28 41.86 -5.41
CA MET A 1 -12.68 41.18 -6.67
C MET A 1 -11.59 40.32 -7.32
N VAL A 2 -10.30 40.51 -7.01
CA VAL A 2 -9.19 39.73 -7.61
C VAL A 2 -9.07 38.28 -7.05
N LYS A 3 -9.51 38.02 -5.81
CA LYS A 3 -9.45 36.67 -5.18
C LYS A 3 -10.48 35.66 -5.71
N LEU A 4 -11.60 36.11 -6.29
CA LEU A 4 -12.63 35.24 -6.87
C LEU A 4 -12.25 34.76 -8.29
N ILE A 5 -11.54 35.58 -9.06
CA ILE A 5 -11.10 35.24 -10.42
C ILE A 5 -9.97 34.20 -10.37
N ALA A 6 -9.06 34.29 -9.40
CA ALA A 6 -8.00 33.30 -9.19
C ALA A 6 -8.54 31.91 -8.80
N SER A 7 -9.60 31.85 -7.98
CA SER A 7 -10.24 30.58 -7.59
C SER A 7 -11.01 29.92 -8.75
N LEU A 8 -11.67 30.71 -9.59
CA LEU A 8 -12.35 30.22 -10.81
C LEU A 8 -11.36 29.72 -11.87
N LEU A 9 -10.20 30.37 -12.03
CA LEU A 9 -9.13 29.89 -12.91
C LEU A 9 -8.48 28.61 -12.40
N LEU A 10 -8.30 28.48 -11.07
CA LEU A 10 -7.81 27.25 -10.46
C LEU A 10 -8.78 26.08 -10.70
N LEU A 11 -10.07 26.32 -10.48
CA LEU A 11 -11.12 25.33 -10.71
C LEU A 11 -11.24 24.95 -12.19
N ALA A 12 -11.04 25.89 -13.12
CA ALA A 12 -11.03 25.61 -14.55
C ALA A 12 -9.83 24.75 -14.95
N VAL A 13 -8.62 25.04 -14.45
CA VAL A 13 -7.42 24.24 -14.73
C VAL A 13 -7.52 22.85 -14.09
N VAL A 14 -8.05 22.76 -12.86
CA VAL A 14 -8.33 21.48 -12.19
C VAL A 14 -9.41 20.70 -12.94
N ALA A 15 -10.48 21.34 -13.40
CA ALA A 15 -11.53 20.70 -14.19
C ALA A 15 -11.03 20.21 -15.56
N GLN A 16 -10.11 20.94 -16.20
CA GLN A 16 -9.50 20.53 -17.46
C GLN A 16 -8.56 19.34 -17.26
N ALA A 17 -7.77 19.34 -16.19
CA ALA A 17 -6.95 18.19 -15.79
C ALA A 17 -7.81 16.96 -15.41
N TYR A 18 -8.97 17.19 -14.77
CA TYR A 18 -9.93 16.15 -14.40
C TYR A 18 -10.68 15.57 -15.62
N GLY A 19 -10.97 16.41 -16.63
CA GLY A 19 -11.59 16.00 -17.89
C GLY A 19 -10.72 15.05 -18.71
N ASP A 20 -9.42 15.34 -18.81
CA ASP A 20 -8.45 14.47 -19.50
C ASP A 20 -8.24 13.13 -18.76
N PHE A 21 -8.37 13.11 -17.43
CA PHE A 21 -8.27 11.88 -16.63
C PHE A 21 -9.46 10.92 -16.85
N LYS A 22 -10.69 11.43 -17.01
CA LYS A 22 -11.90 10.62 -17.21
C LYS A 22 -11.99 9.94 -18.58
N SER A 23 -11.18 10.38 -19.55
CA SER A 23 -11.10 9.83 -20.91
C SER A 23 -10.48 8.42 -20.96
N LYS A 24 -9.65 8.02 -19.98
CA LYS A 24 -9.08 6.65 -19.91
C LYS A 24 -10.07 5.63 -19.35
N LYS A 25 -10.96 5.19 -20.23
CA LYS A 25 -11.95 4.10 -20.09
C LYS A 25 -11.31 2.70 -20.01
N GLU A 26 -10.22 2.52 -19.27
CA GLU A 26 -9.45 1.25 -19.18
C GLU A 26 -9.52 0.55 -17.81
N SER A 27 -10.23 1.11 -16.82
CA SER A 27 -10.36 0.51 -15.48
C SER A 27 -11.31 -0.72 -15.41
N LYS A 28 -12.30 -0.81 -16.31
CA LYS A 28 -13.33 -1.87 -16.26
C LYS A 28 -12.91 -3.20 -16.89
N SER A 29 -11.86 -3.23 -17.70
CA SER A 29 -11.31 -4.47 -18.27
C SER A 29 -10.41 -5.18 -17.26
N PHE A 30 -9.54 -4.43 -16.60
CA PHE A 30 -8.55 -4.94 -15.65
C PHE A 30 -9.20 -5.65 -14.44
N ALA A 31 -10.32 -5.12 -13.93
CA ALA A 31 -11.07 -5.75 -12.84
C ALA A 31 -11.68 -7.11 -13.24
N LYS A 32 -12.02 -7.32 -14.52
CA LYS A 32 -12.54 -8.61 -15.01
C LYS A 32 -11.42 -9.64 -15.19
N ASP A 33 -10.22 -9.20 -15.51
CA ASP A 33 -9.05 -10.06 -15.68
C ASP A 33 -8.48 -10.53 -14.33
N LEU A 34 -8.51 -9.67 -13.30
CA LEU A 34 -8.14 -10.03 -11.92
C LEU A 34 -9.05 -11.11 -11.31
N VAL A 35 -10.37 -11.07 -11.59
CA VAL A 35 -11.32 -12.08 -11.10
C VAL A 35 -11.15 -13.43 -11.81
N LYS A 36 -10.60 -13.43 -13.04
CA LYS A 36 -10.31 -14.66 -13.79
C LYS A 36 -9.04 -15.35 -13.30
N GLU A 37 -7.98 -14.60 -12.97
CA GLU A 37 -6.73 -15.17 -12.44
C GLU A 37 -6.88 -15.74 -11.02
N ALA A 38 -7.74 -15.15 -10.19
CA ALA A 38 -8.02 -15.65 -8.83
C ALA A 38 -8.74 -17.02 -8.80
N LYS A 39 -9.36 -17.45 -9.91
CA LYS A 39 -10.11 -18.72 -9.97
C LYS A 39 -9.24 -19.92 -10.41
N THR A 40 -8.03 -19.70 -10.90
CA THR A 40 -7.17 -20.76 -11.43
C THR A 40 -6.11 -21.26 -10.43
N GLN A 41 -6.03 -20.66 -9.23
CA GLN A 41 -5.10 -21.06 -8.16
C GLN A 41 -5.78 -21.69 -6.94
N LYS A 42 -6.85 -22.48 -7.14
CA LYS A 42 -7.24 -23.47 -6.14
C LYS A 42 -6.28 -24.65 -6.20
N GLN A 43 -5.07 -24.44 -5.66
CA GLN A 43 -4.21 -25.55 -5.29
C GLN A 43 -4.67 -26.09 -3.93
N LYS A 44 -5.06 -27.36 -3.99
CA LYS A 44 -5.42 -28.26 -2.89
C LYS A 44 -4.42 -28.10 -1.74
N PRO A 45 -4.85 -27.98 -0.46
CA PRO A 45 -3.92 -27.94 0.66
C PRO A 45 -3.12 -29.25 0.64
N SER A 46 -1.79 -29.14 0.58
CA SER A 46 -0.90 -30.27 0.82
C SER A 46 -1.01 -30.62 2.29
N ASN A 47 -1.41 -31.87 2.54
CA ASN A 47 -1.20 -32.51 3.82
C ASN A 47 0.30 -32.76 3.95
N ASP A 48 1.03 -31.83 4.53
CA ASP A 48 2.35 -32.11 5.08
C ASP A 48 2.18 -32.29 6.59
N GLU A 49 2.15 -33.57 6.97
CA GLU A 49 2.12 -34.05 8.34
C GLU A 49 3.41 -33.63 9.06
N CYS A 50 3.31 -32.77 10.08
CA CYS A 50 4.27 -32.78 11.17
C CYS A 50 3.99 -33.99 12.06
N GLN A 51 4.56 -35.14 11.70
CA GLN A 51 4.70 -36.30 12.58
C GLN A 51 6.18 -36.47 12.91
N ASP A 52 6.65 -35.81 13.95
CA ASP A 52 7.28 -36.48 15.09
C ASP A 52 7.54 -35.46 16.21
N GLN A 53 7.55 -35.96 17.44
CA GLN A 53 7.49 -35.30 18.74
C GLN A 53 8.20 -33.93 18.86
N GLY A 54 7.45 -32.85 19.13
CA GLY A 54 8.04 -31.63 19.71
C GLY A 54 7.31 -30.30 19.52
N CYS A 55 6.44 -30.13 18.53
CA CYS A 55 5.71 -28.86 18.34
C CYS A 55 4.37 -28.88 19.09
N LYS A 56 4.40 -28.99 20.43
CA LYS A 56 3.25 -28.70 21.28
C LYS A 56 3.46 -27.33 21.92
N GLY A 57 3.07 -26.31 21.18
CA GLY A 57 3.20 -24.91 21.60
C GLY A 57 2.33 -23.99 20.75
N SER A 58 1.11 -24.42 20.41
CA SER A 58 0.05 -23.45 20.16
C SER A 58 -0.28 -22.82 21.51
N LEU A 59 0.40 -21.71 21.82
CA LEU A 59 0.06 -20.91 23.00
C LEU A 59 -1.41 -20.52 22.90
N GLU A 60 -2.15 -20.80 23.95
CA GLU A 60 -3.47 -20.23 24.15
C GLU A 60 -3.26 -18.73 24.36
N VAL A 61 -3.58 -17.93 23.35
CA VAL A 61 -3.59 -16.47 23.49
C VAL A 61 -4.53 -16.16 24.65
N PRO A 62 -4.06 -15.54 25.75
CA PRO A 62 -4.92 -15.27 26.89
C PRO A 62 -6.09 -14.41 26.41
N GLU A 63 -7.31 -14.94 26.56
CA GLU A 63 -8.53 -14.22 26.19
C GLU A 63 -8.72 -13.06 27.17
N ILE A 64 -8.20 -11.88 26.79
CA ILE A 64 -8.44 -10.64 27.52
C ILE A 64 -9.90 -10.22 27.26
N THR A 65 -10.56 -9.69 28.29
CA THR A 65 -11.91 -9.11 28.17
C THR A 65 -11.93 -8.03 27.07
N LYS A 66 -12.78 -8.20 26.05
CA LYS A 66 -12.87 -7.29 24.89
C LYS A 66 -13.97 -6.22 25.05
N ASP A 67 -14.47 -6.01 26.26
CA ASP A 67 -15.59 -5.09 26.53
C ASP A 67 -15.29 -3.63 26.16
N TRP A 68 -14.01 -3.26 26.12
CA TRP A 68 -13.52 -1.93 25.70
C TRP A 68 -13.54 -1.71 24.18
N VAL A 69 -13.67 -2.79 23.39
CA VAL A 69 -13.74 -2.73 21.93
C VAL A 69 -15.20 -2.50 21.52
N ASP A 70 -15.62 -1.24 21.51
CA ASP A 70 -17.03 -0.83 21.41
C ASP A 70 -17.41 -0.18 20.05
N MET A 71 -16.48 -0.16 19.08
CA MET A 71 -16.74 0.45 17.77
C MET A 71 -17.66 -0.44 16.92
N LYS A 72 -18.79 0.13 16.50
CA LYS A 72 -19.79 -0.58 15.67
C LYS A 72 -19.30 -0.81 14.24
N ASP A 73 -19.70 -1.92 13.65
CA ASP A 73 -19.29 -2.37 12.30
C ASP A 73 -19.51 -1.32 11.19
N ALA A 74 -20.61 -0.56 11.27
CA ALA A 74 -20.89 0.50 10.29
C ALA A 74 -19.83 1.61 10.31
N CYS A 75 -19.39 2.02 11.51
CA CYS A 75 -18.35 3.01 11.69
C CYS A 75 -16.98 2.45 11.26
N LEU A 76 -16.67 1.21 11.65
CA LEU A 76 -15.44 0.53 11.26
C LEU A 76 -15.30 0.42 9.74
N LYS A 77 -16.37 0.03 9.05
CA LYS A 77 -16.40 0.00 7.58
C LYS A 77 -16.22 1.39 6.98
N GLY A 78 -16.86 2.40 7.55
CA GLY A 78 -16.68 3.79 7.14
C GLY A 78 -15.24 4.26 7.27
N MET A 79 -14.58 3.96 8.39
CA MET A 79 -13.17 4.30 8.65
C MET A 79 -12.21 3.57 7.71
N ARG A 80 -12.42 2.26 7.47
CA ARG A 80 -11.63 1.48 6.50
C ARG A 80 -11.77 2.04 5.08
N ASN A 81 -12.99 2.42 4.69
CA ASN A 81 -13.22 3.09 3.42
C ASN A 81 -12.51 4.45 3.37
N GLN A 82 -12.57 5.23 4.46
CA GLN A 82 -11.89 6.54 4.53
C GLN A 82 -10.39 6.39 4.33
N ILE A 83 -9.73 5.42 4.96
CA ILE A 83 -8.31 5.14 4.75
C ILE A 83 -7.99 4.93 3.27
N GLN A 84 -8.82 4.15 2.57
CA GLN A 84 -8.64 3.92 1.13
C GLN A 84 -8.87 5.20 0.30
N GLU A 85 -9.82 6.05 0.70
CA GLU A 85 -10.05 7.36 0.07
C GLU A 85 -8.87 8.33 0.29
N GLU A 86 -8.26 8.39 1.48
CA GLU A 86 -7.06 9.21 1.73
C GLU A 86 -5.88 8.78 0.84
N ILE A 87 -5.66 7.47 0.70
CA ILE A 87 -4.62 6.93 -0.18
C ILE A 87 -4.93 7.23 -1.66
N ASN A 88 -6.20 7.14 -2.06
CA ASN A 88 -6.63 7.50 -3.42
C ASN A 88 -6.43 9.01 -3.69
N ALA A 89 -6.74 9.88 -2.73
CA ALA A 89 -6.53 11.32 -2.82
C ALA A 89 -5.04 11.67 -2.94
N SER A 90 -4.18 11.04 -2.13
CA SER A 90 -2.73 11.13 -2.25
C SER A 90 -2.26 10.78 -3.67
N TYR A 91 -2.75 9.68 -4.24
CA TYR A 91 -2.41 9.29 -5.60
C TYR A 91 -2.87 10.31 -6.67
N GLN A 92 -4.06 10.90 -6.49
CA GLN A 92 -4.57 11.93 -7.39
C GLN A 92 -3.72 13.20 -7.33
N TYR A 93 -3.36 13.69 -6.14
CA TYR A 93 -2.49 14.85 -6.00
C TYR A 93 -1.08 14.59 -6.55
N LEU A 94 -0.57 13.38 -6.38
CA LEU A 94 0.70 12.97 -6.99
C LEU A 94 0.65 13.09 -8.52
N ALA A 95 -0.44 12.63 -9.14
CA ALA A 95 -0.65 12.75 -10.58
C ALA A 95 -0.78 14.21 -11.04
N MET A 96 -1.47 15.06 -10.27
CA MET A 96 -1.55 16.50 -10.54
C MET A 96 -0.18 17.17 -10.46
N GLY A 97 0.61 16.87 -9.42
CA GLY A 97 1.98 17.36 -9.27
C GLY A 97 2.84 16.99 -10.47
N ALA A 98 2.78 15.72 -10.91
CA ALA A 98 3.49 15.24 -12.09
C ALA A 98 3.06 15.96 -13.38
N TYR A 99 1.77 16.29 -13.54
CA TYR A 99 1.27 17.06 -14.69
C TYR A 99 1.89 18.47 -14.76
N PHE A 100 1.92 19.19 -13.63
CA PHE A 100 2.49 20.55 -13.59
C PHE A 100 4.02 20.59 -13.71
N SER A 101 4.69 19.49 -13.41
CA SER A 101 6.15 19.31 -13.60
C SER A 101 6.56 19.04 -15.04
N ARG A 102 5.62 18.80 -15.97
CA ARG A 102 5.95 18.59 -17.38
C ARG A 102 6.63 19.81 -17.98
N ASP A 103 7.60 19.61 -18.85
CA ASP A 103 8.28 20.64 -19.64
C ASP A 103 7.32 21.58 -20.39
N THR A 104 6.22 21.04 -20.93
CA THR A 104 5.19 21.80 -21.65
C THR A 104 4.34 22.70 -20.76
N VAL A 105 4.19 22.38 -19.47
CA VAL A 105 3.37 23.14 -18.51
C VAL A 105 4.25 24.03 -17.63
N ASN A 106 5.33 23.45 -17.09
CA ASN A 106 6.39 24.08 -16.31
C ASN A 106 5.86 25.06 -15.25
N ARG A 107 5.14 24.53 -14.25
CA ARG A 107 4.61 25.29 -13.11
C ARG A 107 5.13 24.69 -11.80
N PRO A 108 6.40 24.97 -11.43
CA PRO A 108 7.06 24.31 -10.30
C PRO A 108 6.37 24.59 -8.95
N GLY A 109 5.86 25.80 -8.70
CA GLY A 109 5.16 26.10 -7.45
C GLY A 109 3.83 25.35 -7.29
N PHE A 110 3.11 25.10 -8.39
CA PHE A 110 1.91 24.25 -8.38
C PHE A 110 2.29 22.78 -8.17
N ALA A 111 3.32 22.32 -8.86
CA ALA A 111 3.82 20.96 -8.70
C ALA A 111 4.23 20.68 -7.25
N GLU A 112 5.03 21.57 -6.64
CA GLU A 112 5.44 21.46 -5.24
C GLU A 112 4.25 21.43 -4.28
N HIS A 113 3.25 22.30 -4.49
CA HIS A 113 2.03 22.31 -3.69
C HIS A 113 1.30 20.97 -3.72
N PHE A 114 1.10 20.38 -4.91
CA PHE A 114 0.42 19.11 -5.05
C PHE A 114 1.25 17.92 -4.55
N PHE A 115 2.58 17.94 -4.69
CA PHE A 115 3.44 16.92 -4.07
C PHE A 115 3.38 16.97 -2.54
N LYS A 116 3.31 18.17 -1.96
CA LYS A 116 3.14 18.35 -0.52
C LYS A 116 1.77 17.87 -0.06
N ALA A 117 0.70 18.21 -0.78
CA ALA A 117 -0.66 17.74 -0.50
C ALA A 117 -0.74 16.20 -0.56
N ALA A 118 -0.12 15.57 -1.57
CA ALA A 118 -0.07 14.11 -1.68
C ALA A 118 0.58 13.46 -0.44
N LYS A 119 1.67 14.04 0.07
CA LYS A 119 2.33 13.56 1.30
C LYS A 119 1.41 13.70 2.51
N GLU A 120 0.71 14.83 2.64
CA GLU A 120 -0.21 15.11 3.74
C GLU A 120 -1.38 14.11 3.80
N GLU A 121 -2.01 13.80 2.66
CA GLU A 121 -3.10 12.80 2.63
C GLU A 121 -2.60 11.39 2.96
N ARG A 122 -1.35 11.06 2.59
CA ARG A 122 -0.73 9.80 3.01
C ARG A 122 -0.56 9.74 4.54
N GLU A 123 -0.16 10.85 5.16
CA GLU A 123 -0.07 10.97 6.62
C GLU A 123 -1.46 10.90 7.29
N HIS A 124 -2.51 11.42 6.66
CA HIS A 124 -3.90 11.25 7.13
C HIS A 124 -4.30 9.77 7.16
N GLY A 125 -4.01 9.04 6.09
CA GLY A 125 -4.21 7.59 6.04
C GLY A 125 -3.51 6.86 7.19
N SER A 126 -2.23 7.17 7.44
CA SER A 126 -1.47 6.58 8.56
C SER A 126 -2.09 6.87 9.93
N LYS A 127 -2.52 8.12 10.20
CA LYS A 127 -3.18 8.49 11.47
C LYS A 127 -4.47 7.71 11.72
N LEU A 128 -5.26 7.48 10.66
CA LEU A 128 -6.49 6.69 10.77
C LEU A 128 -6.20 5.21 11.07
N VAL A 129 -5.14 4.65 10.48
CA VAL A 129 -4.67 3.29 10.79
C VAL A 129 -4.23 3.18 12.25
N GLU A 130 -3.43 4.14 12.73
CA GLU A 130 -3.01 4.20 14.13
C GLU A 130 -4.21 4.29 15.09
N TYR A 131 -5.20 5.11 14.77
CA TYR A 131 -6.41 5.23 15.57
C TYR A 131 -7.21 3.92 15.64
N LEU A 132 -7.36 3.21 14.51
CA LEU A 132 -8.01 1.89 14.50
C LEU A 132 -7.22 0.86 15.32
N SER A 133 -5.89 0.96 15.34
CA SER A 133 -5.01 0.11 16.15
C SER A 133 -5.22 0.38 17.64
N MET A 134 -5.23 1.66 18.04
CA MET A 134 -5.52 2.08 19.43
C MET A 134 -6.89 1.59 19.94
N ARG A 135 -7.87 1.44 19.04
CA ARG A 135 -9.22 0.94 19.36
C ARG A 135 -9.35 -0.59 19.29
N GLY A 136 -8.26 -1.31 19.01
CA GLY A 136 -8.24 -2.78 19.00
C GLY A 136 -8.88 -3.44 17.78
N GLN A 137 -9.01 -2.73 16.65
CA GLN A 137 -9.83 -3.15 15.50
C GLN A 137 -9.03 -3.72 14.30
N LEU A 138 -7.69 -3.70 14.37
CA LEU A 138 -6.77 -4.17 13.32
C LEU A 138 -6.23 -5.59 13.56
N THR A 139 -6.96 -6.43 14.30
CA THR A 139 -6.51 -7.79 14.65
C THR A 139 -6.62 -8.78 13.48
N GLU A 140 -7.50 -8.51 12.50
CA GLU A 140 -7.75 -9.38 11.35
C GLU A 140 -7.87 -8.57 10.04
N GLY A 141 -7.43 -9.13 8.92
CA GLY A 141 -7.65 -8.54 7.59
C GLY A 141 -6.80 -7.30 7.26
N VAL A 142 -5.64 -7.12 7.92
CA VAL A 142 -4.72 -5.99 7.66
C VAL A 142 -4.26 -5.95 6.20
N SER A 143 -4.12 -7.12 5.56
CA SER A 143 -3.78 -7.24 4.13
C SER A 143 -4.80 -6.62 3.18
N ASP A 144 -6.07 -6.50 3.59
CA ASP A 144 -7.17 -5.98 2.77
C ASP A 144 -7.39 -4.47 2.99
N LEU A 145 -6.62 -3.84 3.89
CA LEU A 145 -6.80 -2.44 4.28
C LEU A 145 -6.39 -1.46 3.18
N ILE A 146 -5.37 -1.82 2.39
CA ILE A 146 -4.86 -1.02 1.27
C ILE A 146 -4.56 -1.96 0.11
N ASN A 147 -5.35 -1.88 -0.97
CA ASN A 147 -5.15 -2.71 -2.15
C ASN A 147 -4.25 -1.99 -3.16
N VAL A 148 -2.92 -2.15 -3.04
CA VAL A 148 -1.97 -1.67 -4.06
C VAL A 148 -0.98 -2.77 -4.41
N PRO A 149 -1.09 -3.42 -5.58
CA PRO A 149 -0.15 -4.47 -6.01
C PRO A 149 1.16 -3.85 -6.56
N VAL A 150 1.98 -3.27 -5.69
CA VAL A 150 3.20 -2.51 -6.06
C VAL A 150 4.27 -3.39 -6.72
N THR A 151 4.59 -4.54 -6.13
CA THR A 151 5.74 -5.38 -6.53
C THR A 151 5.57 -6.07 -7.89
N ARG A 152 4.34 -6.50 -8.22
CA ARG A 152 4.03 -7.09 -9.53
C ARG A 152 4.05 -6.05 -10.65
N SER A 153 3.67 -4.81 -10.32
CA SER A 153 3.58 -3.71 -11.27
C SER A 153 4.96 -3.23 -11.76
N ILE A 154 5.94 -3.13 -10.84
CA ILE A 154 7.30 -2.67 -11.18
C ILE A 154 8.03 -3.65 -12.10
N ARG A 155 7.93 -4.96 -11.85
CA ARG A 155 8.57 -5.97 -12.72
C ARG A 155 7.98 -5.95 -14.14
N LYS A 156 6.66 -5.73 -14.26
CA LYS A 156 5.97 -5.57 -15.54
C LYS A 156 6.41 -4.29 -16.26
N LEU A 157 6.63 -3.20 -15.52
CA LEU A 157 7.15 -1.94 -16.07
C LEU A 157 8.53 -2.16 -16.69
N ILE A 158 9.45 -2.83 -15.98
CA ILE A 158 10.80 -3.13 -16.49
C ILE A 158 10.72 -3.93 -17.79
N GLN A 159 9.92 -5.00 -17.82
CA GLN A 159 9.72 -5.80 -19.04
C GLN A 159 9.15 -4.99 -20.20
N THR A 160 8.29 -4.01 -19.91
CA THR A 160 7.72 -3.11 -20.93
C THR A 160 8.80 -2.14 -21.46
N CYS A 161 9.65 -1.62 -20.59
CA CYS A 161 10.71 -0.67 -20.95
C CYS A 161 11.94 -1.32 -21.60
N GLU A 162 12.13 -2.63 -21.44
CA GLU A 162 13.18 -3.43 -22.08
C GLU A 162 12.76 -3.96 -23.47
N GLY A 163 11.45 -3.95 -23.76
CA GLY A 163 10.86 -4.52 -24.96
C GLY A 163 11.29 -3.85 -26.28
N LYS A 164 11.20 -4.60 -27.38
CA LYS A 164 11.46 -4.07 -28.74
C LYS A 164 10.27 -3.24 -29.23
N PRO A 165 10.47 -2.12 -29.96
CA PRO A 165 11.71 -1.74 -30.67
C PRO A 165 12.66 -0.79 -29.92
N TYR A 166 12.27 -0.19 -28.80
CA TYR A 166 13.09 0.79 -28.06
C TYR A 166 13.38 0.30 -26.64
N ASN A 167 14.64 0.02 -26.34
CA ASN A 167 15.09 -0.35 -25.00
C ASN A 167 15.56 0.91 -24.24
N HIS A 168 14.89 1.23 -23.13
CA HIS A 168 15.25 2.34 -22.26
C HIS A 168 16.26 1.89 -21.19
N TYR A 169 17.50 1.61 -21.59
CA TYR A 169 18.56 1.08 -20.72
C TYR A 169 18.73 1.86 -19.41
N HIS A 170 18.76 3.20 -19.45
CA HIS A 170 18.92 4.02 -18.24
C HIS A 170 17.74 3.91 -17.27
N LEU A 171 16.51 3.82 -17.78
CA LEU A 171 15.33 3.66 -16.94
C LEU A 171 15.27 2.24 -16.34
N VAL A 172 15.61 1.23 -17.14
CA VAL A 172 15.69 -0.16 -16.68
C VAL A 172 16.76 -0.32 -15.60
N ASP A 173 17.93 0.30 -15.81
CA ASP A 173 19.02 0.33 -14.83
C ASP A 173 18.60 1.05 -13.54
N TYR A 174 18.00 2.24 -13.63
CA TYR A 174 17.51 2.96 -12.45
C TYR A 174 16.44 2.18 -11.66
N LEU A 175 15.46 1.59 -12.36
CA LEU A 175 14.42 0.79 -11.72
C LEU A 175 14.99 -0.49 -11.10
N THR A 176 16.06 -1.06 -11.66
CA THR A 176 16.68 -2.28 -11.14
C THR A 176 17.68 -2.00 -10.02
N GLY A 177 18.53 -0.99 -10.18
CA GLY A 177 19.59 -0.64 -9.24
C GLY A 177 19.10 0.13 -8.02
N VAL A 178 18.13 1.04 -8.16
CA VAL A 178 17.62 1.80 -7.00
C VAL A 178 16.37 1.15 -6.44
N TYR A 179 15.31 1.05 -7.25
CA TYR A 179 14.00 0.62 -6.74
C TYR A 179 13.96 -0.87 -6.38
N LEU A 180 14.42 -1.78 -7.26
CA LEU A 180 14.39 -3.21 -6.95
C LEU A 180 15.38 -3.59 -5.85
N GLU A 181 16.53 -2.91 -5.74
CA GLU A 181 17.48 -3.15 -4.66
C GLU A 181 16.88 -2.77 -3.30
N GLU A 182 16.29 -1.56 -3.17
CA GLU A 182 15.58 -1.14 -1.96
C GLU A 182 14.46 -2.11 -1.58
N GLN A 183 13.64 -2.51 -2.56
CA GLN A 183 12.54 -3.45 -2.33
C GLN A 183 13.05 -4.84 -1.90
N LEU A 184 14.12 -5.34 -2.51
CA LEU A 184 14.71 -6.64 -2.16
C LEU A 184 15.40 -6.59 -0.79
N HIS A 185 16.09 -5.48 -0.49
CA HIS A 185 16.71 -5.26 0.80
C HIS A 185 15.65 -5.22 1.91
N GLY A 186 14.58 -4.43 1.73
CA GLY A 186 13.46 -4.40 2.66
C GLY A 186 12.79 -5.75 2.84
N GLN A 187 12.55 -6.50 1.76
CA GLN A 187 12.01 -7.86 1.84
C GLN A 187 12.93 -8.82 2.59
N ARG A 188 14.25 -8.76 2.34
CA ARG A 188 15.23 -9.61 3.00
C ARG A 188 15.35 -9.29 4.48
N GLU A 189 15.35 -8.00 4.83
CA GLU A 189 15.37 -7.54 6.21
C GLU A 189 14.12 -8.03 6.95
N LEU A 190 12.92 -7.84 6.37
CA LEU A 190 11.66 -8.33 6.93
C LEU A 190 11.64 -9.86 7.05
N ALA A 191 12.11 -10.60 6.05
CA ALA A 191 12.17 -12.06 6.10
C ALA A 191 13.18 -12.56 7.15
N GLY A 192 14.31 -11.87 7.31
CA GLY A 192 15.29 -12.13 8.36
C GLY A 192 14.69 -11.88 9.74
N LYS A 193 14.06 -10.72 9.94
CA LYS A 193 13.33 -10.35 11.16
C LYS A 193 12.26 -11.39 11.51
N LEU A 194 11.43 -11.79 10.54
CA LEU A 194 10.39 -12.82 10.72
C LEU A 194 10.98 -14.19 11.08
N THR A 195 12.09 -14.59 10.46
CA THR A 195 12.75 -15.87 10.75
C THR A 195 13.34 -15.88 12.16
N THR A 196 13.96 -14.78 12.57
CA THR A 196 14.48 -14.60 13.93
C THR A 196 13.35 -14.61 14.94
N LEU A 197 12.29 -13.84 14.71
CA LEU A 197 11.08 -13.83 15.53
C LEU A 197 10.50 -15.25 15.67
N LYS A 198 10.31 -15.98 14.56
CA LYS A 198 9.82 -17.36 14.58
C LYS A 198 10.69 -18.29 15.43
N LYS A 199 12.02 -18.18 15.34
CA LYS A 199 12.95 -18.97 16.17
C LYS A 199 12.86 -18.58 17.66
N MET A 200 12.71 -17.30 17.95
CA MET A 200 12.54 -16.78 19.31
C MET A 200 11.20 -17.20 19.90
N MET A 201 10.13 -17.24 19.12
CA MET A 201 8.81 -17.76 19.53
C MET A 201 8.85 -19.25 19.83
N VAL A 202 9.56 -20.06 19.02
CA VAL A 202 9.69 -21.50 19.28
C VAL A 202 10.49 -21.79 20.55
N SER A 203 11.52 -20.98 20.83
CA SER A 203 12.40 -21.20 21.98
C SER A 203 11.87 -20.60 23.29
N GLN A 204 11.24 -19.42 23.24
CA GLN A 204 10.86 -18.65 24.43
C GLN A 204 9.39 -18.16 24.42
N GLY A 205 8.57 -18.56 23.45
CA GLY A 205 7.15 -18.18 23.40
C GLY A 205 6.94 -16.66 23.32
N GLU A 206 6.00 -16.13 24.10
CA GLU A 206 5.67 -14.68 24.19
C GLU A 206 6.83 -13.81 24.62
N LEU A 207 7.73 -14.33 25.49
CA LEU A 207 8.92 -13.58 25.90
C LEU A 207 9.85 -13.33 24.70
N GLY A 208 9.92 -14.28 23.77
CA GLY A 208 10.68 -14.13 22.53
C GLY A 208 10.14 -13.01 21.64
N GLU A 209 8.83 -12.86 21.55
CA GLU A 209 8.19 -11.77 20.82
C GLU A 209 8.43 -10.42 21.50
N PHE A 210 8.24 -10.33 22.81
CA PHE A 210 8.49 -9.10 23.57
C PHE A 210 9.96 -8.64 23.49
N LEU A 211 10.91 -9.57 23.64
CA LEU A 211 12.33 -9.25 23.53
C LEU A 211 12.68 -8.81 22.10
N PHE A 212 12.10 -9.45 21.08
CA PHE A 212 12.30 -9.06 19.70
C PHE A 212 11.79 -7.64 19.43
N ASP A 213 10.60 -7.29 19.91
CA ASP A 213 10.04 -5.93 19.83
C ASP A 213 10.98 -4.87 20.41
N LYS A 214 11.64 -5.15 21.54
CA LYS A 214 12.61 -4.21 22.14
C LYS A 214 13.93 -4.08 21.39
N THR A 215 14.19 -4.96 20.43
CA THR A 215 15.43 -4.95 19.62
C THR A 215 15.25 -4.38 18.22
N LEU A 216 14.02 -4.05 17.81
CA LEU A 216 13.68 -3.54 16.49
C LEU A 216 14.18 -2.12 16.22
#